data_AF-A0A9W6ZT51-F1
#
_entry.id   AF-A0A9W6ZT51-F1
#
_cell.length_a   1.000
_cell.length_b   1.000
_cell.length_c   1.000
_cell.angle_alpha   90.00
_cell.angle_beta   90.00
_cell.angle_gamma   90.00
#
_symmetry.space_group_name_H-M   'P 1'
#
loop_
_entity.id
_entity.type
_entity.pdbx_description
1 polymer ?
#
loop_
_entity_poly.entity_id
_entity_poly.type
_entity_poly.pdbx_seq_one_letter_code
_entity_poly.pdbx_strand_id
1 'polypeptide(L)' 'GGRSLNLCTLCNVVRPPGATHCYDCDVCVSDLDHHCPWTGKCIGGKNLRWFYLFLASLAALILFSIAGLVMMTMTD' A
#
# COMPACT_ATOMS: atom_id res chain seq x y z
N GLY A 1 0.72 -17.52 -31.19
CA GLY A 1 -0.04 -16.40 -31.77
C GLY A 1 -1.18 -16.04 -30.83
N GLY A 2 -1.42 -14.74 -30.62
CA GLY A 2 -2.57 -14.23 -29.85
C GLY A 2 -2.27 -13.87 -28.39
N ARG A 3 -1.56 -12.77 -28.14
CA ARG A 3 -1.60 -12.13 -26.81
C ARG A 3 -3.04 -11.66 -26.60
N SER A 4 -3.77 -12.31 -25.70
CA SER A 4 -5.02 -11.78 -25.14
C SER A 4 -4.77 -10.32 -24.78
N LEU A 5 -5.56 -9.39 -25.32
CA LEU A 5 -5.47 -8.01 -24.86
C LEU A 5 -5.62 -8.02 -23.33
N ASN A 6 -4.74 -7.32 -22.62
CA ASN A 6 -4.83 -7.14 -21.17
C ASN A 6 -6.00 -6.21 -20.80
N LEU A 7 -7.15 -6.32 -21.47
CA LEU A 7 -8.34 -5.54 -21.21
C LEU A 7 -8.86 -5.86 -19.81
N CYS A 8 -9.08 -4.82 -19.01
CA CYS A 8 -9.92 -4.90 -17.83
C CYS A 8 -11.36 -4.63 -18.27
N THR A 9 -12.23 -5.62 -18.14
CA THR A 9 -13.65 -5.49 -18.51
C THR A 9 -14.43 -4.58 -17.57
N LEU A 10 -14.01 -4.47 -16.30
CA LEU A 10 -14.64 -3.62 -15.29
C LEU A 10 -14.35 -2.13 -15.55
N CYS A 11 -13.08 -1.78 -15.74
CA CYS A 11 -12.69 -0.40 -16.05
C CYS A 11 -12.83 -0.04 -17.53
N ASN A 12 -13.09 -1.01 -18.42
CA ASN A 12 -13.09 -0.86 -19.87
C ASN A 12 -11.80 -0.20 -20.43
N VAL A 13 -10.64 -0.61 -19.90
CA VAL A 13 -9.32 -0.11 -20.34
C VAL A 13 -8.36 -1.27 -20.63
N VAL A 14 -7.53 -1.11 -21.67
CA VAL A 14 -6.38 -2.01 -21.88
C VAL A 14 -5.37 -1.70 -20.79
N ARG A 15 -5.16 -2.65 -19.87
CA ARG A 15 -4.23 -2.49 -18.76
C ARG A 15 -2.81 -2.31 -19.30
N PRO A 16 -2.10 -1.26 -18.85
CA PRO A 16 -0.66 -1.19 -19.03
C PRO A 16 0.01 -2.47 -18.48
N PRO A 17 1.21 -2.84 -18.98
CA PRO A 17 1.98 -3.93 -18.39
C PRO A 17 2.11 -3.76 -16.88
N GLY A 18 1.89 -4.83 -16.11
CA GLY A 18 1.98 -4.82 -14.64
C GLY A 18 0.77 -4.25 -13.90
N ALA A 19 -0.24 -3.69 -14.59
CA ALA A 19 -1.43 -3.18 -13.91
C ALA A 19 -2.46 -4.27 -13.58
N THR A 20 -3.06 -4.20 -12.40
CA THR A 20 -4.09 -5.12 -11.89
C THR A 20 -5.28 -4.33 -11.36
N HIS A 21 -6.49 -4.82 -11.60
CA HIS A 21 -7.71 -4.20 -11.07
C HIS A 21 -7.86 -4.51 -9.58
N CYS A 22 -8.05 -3.48 -8.76
CA CYS A 22 -8.44 -3.62 -7.37
C CYS A 22 -9.96 -3.51 -7.27
N TYR A 23 -10.61 -4.58 -6.82
CA TYR A 23 -12.07 -4.63 -6.68
C TYR A 23 -12.60 -3.73 -5.56
N ASP A 24 -11.82 -3.52 -4.49
CA ASP A 24 -12.21 -2.65 -3.38
C ASP A 24 -12.22 -1.17 -3.78
N CYS A 25 -11.36 -0.79 -4.72
CA CYS A 25 -11.24 0.60 -5.20
C CYS A 25 -11.84 0.83 -6.59
N ASP A 26 -12.35 -0.23 -7.24
CA ASP A 26 -12.86 -0.23 -8.61
C ASP A 26 -11.95 0.49 -9.63
N VAL A 27 -10.64 0.23 -9.54
CA VAL A 27 -9.63 0.91 -10.37
C VAL A 27 -8.46 0.01 -10.71
N CYS A 28 -7.94 0.12 -11.93
CA CYS A 28 -6.68 -0.50 -12.32
C CYS A 28 -5.48 0.26 -11.76
N VAL A 29 -4.65 -0.45 -11.00
CA VAL A 29 -3.44 0.09 -10.35
C VAL A 29 -2.20 -0.52 -11.00
N SER A 30 -1.25 0.32 -11.41
CA SER A 30 0.05 -0.10 -11.93
C SER A 30 0.90 -0.75 -10.83
N ASP A 31 1.43 -1.95 -11.11
CA ASP A 31 2.25 -2.72 -10.17
C ASP A 31 1.57 -2.82 -8.80
N LEU A 32 0.30 -3.21 -8.79
CA LEU A 32 -0.49 -3.36 -7.58
C LEU A 32 0.19 -4.39 -6.66
N ASP A 33 0.48 -3.97 -5.43
CA ASP A 33 0.92 -4.84 -4.36
C ASP A 33 -0.31 -5.33 -3.58
N HIS A 34 -1.08 -4.41 -2.97
CA HIS A 34 -2.32 -4.74 -2.27
C HIS A 34 -3.26 -3.55 -2.09
N HIS A 35 -4.54 -3.81 -1.78
CA HIS A 35 -5.40 -2.81 -1.15
C HIS A 35 -5.13 -2.82 0.36
N CYS A 36 -4.69 -1.69 0.91
CA CYS A 36 -4.40 -1.58 2.33
C CYS A 36 -5.61 -1.00 3.07
N PRO A 37 -6.35 -1.81 3.86
CA PRO A 37 -7.52 -1.31 4.59
C PRO A 37 -7.14 -0.24 5.62
N TRP A 38 -5.91 -0.30 6.15
CA TRP A 38 -5.42 0.65 7.15
C TRP A 38 -5.17 2.05 6.60
N THR A 39 -4.80 2.16 5.32
CA THR A 39 -4.61 3.47 4.66
C THR A 39 -5.80 3.87 3.79
N GLY A 40 -6.77 2.96 3.60
CA GLY A 40 -7.91 3.16 2.69
C GLY A 40 -7.49 3.38 1.24
N LYS A 41 -6.32 2.84 0.83
CA LYS A 41 -5.73 3.06 -0.50
C LYS A 41 -5.05 1.80 -1.02
N CYS A 42 -4.98 1.71 -2.34
CA CYS A 42 -4.10 0.74 -3.00
C CYS A 42 -2.64 1.15 -2.82
N ILE A 43 -1.80 0.17 -2.51
CA ILE A 43 -0.35 0.26 -2.53
C ILE A 43 0.13 -0.40 -3.82
N GLY A 44 0.93 0.32 -4.59
CA GLY A 44 1.50 -0.17 -5.84
C GLY A 44 2.61 0.73 -6.35
N GLY A 45 2.99 0.60 -7.61
CA GLY A 45 4.22 1.20 -8.16
C GLY A 45 4.40 2.70 -7.85
N LYS A 46 3.32 3.49 -7.85
CA LYS A 46 3.39 4.95 -7.62
C LYS A 46 3.60 5.36 -6.17
N ASN A 47 3.28 4.50 -5.19
CA ASN A 47 3.33 4.84 -3.77
C ASN A 47 4.02 3.81 -2.87
N LEU A 48 4.52 2.70 -3.41
CA LEU A 48 5.18 1.64 -2.64
C LEU A 48 6.34 2.17 -1.78
N ARG A 49 7.20 3.04 -2.33
CA ARG A 49 8.30 3.68 -1.57
C ARG A 49 7.80 4.51 -0.38
N TRP A 50 6.68 5.22 -0.57
CA TRP A 50 6.09 6.08 0.46
C TRP A 50 5.41 5.24 1.54
N PHE A 51 4.82 4.10 1.15
CA PHE A 51 4.27 3.13 2.09
C PHE A 51 5.36 2.55 3.00
N TYR A 52 6.53 2.19 2.46
CA TYR A 52 7.66 1.75 3.31
C TYR A 52 8.17 2.84 4.25
N LEU A 53 8.25 4.10 3.79
CA LEU A 53 8.60 5.21 4.67
C LEU A 53 7.56 5.42 5.78
N PHE A 54 6.27 5.28 5.47
CA PHE A 54 5.19 5.30 6.46
C PHE A 54 5.36 4.18 7.50
N LEU A 55 5.59 2.94 7.08
CA LEU A 55 5.84 1.81 7.99
C LEU A 55 7.05 2.05 8.90
N ALA A 56 8.15 2.56 8.35
CA ALA A 56 9.34 2.88 9.13
C ALA A 56 9.06 4.00 10.15
N SER A 57 8.32 5.04 9.77
CA SER A 57 7.92 6.12 10.68
C SER A 57 7.00 5.63 11.80
N LEU A 58 6.08 4.71 11.50
CA LEU A 58 5.18 4.11 12.48
C LEU A 58 5.97 3.25 13.48
N ALA A 59 6.92 2.44 12.99
CA ALA A 59 7.79 1.65 13.86
C ALA A 59 8.62 2.54 14.79
N ALA A 60 9.20 3.64 14.26
CA ALA A 60 9.95 4.60 15.06
C ALA A 60 9.07 5.27 16.14
N LEU A 61 7.84 5.65 15.80
CA LEU A 61 6.89 6.22 16.75
C LEU A 61 6.56 5.24 17.87
N ILE A 62 6.29 3.97 17.54
CA ILE A 62 6.00 2.92 18.53
C ILE A 62 7.19 2.75 19.49
N LEU A 63 8.41 2.67 18.97
CA LEU A 63 9.62 2.55 19.79
C LEU A 63 9.82 3.76 20.71
N PHE A 64 9.60 4.98 20.19
CA PHE A 64 9.67 6.19 20.98
C PHE A 64 8.62 6.20 22.11
N SER A 65 7.38 5.82 21.83
CA SER A 65 6.31 5.72 22.83
C SER A 65 6.61 4.69 23.90
N ILE A 66 7.11 3.50 23.53
CA ILE A 66 7.51 2.46 24.49
C ILE A 66 8.66 2.95 25.36
N ALA A 67 9.69 3.55 24.78
CA ALA A 67 10.82 4.09 25.54
C ALA A 67 10.36 5.17 26.54
N GLY A 68 9.47 6.07 26.11
CA GLY A 68 8.88 7.09 26.99
C GLY A 68 8.10 6.47 28.16
N LEU A 69 7.28 5.44 27.88
CA LEU A 69 6.52 4.74 28.92
C LEU A 69 7.45 4.03 29.91
N VAL A 70 8.47 3.33 29.43
CA VAL A 70 9.46 2.66 30.29
C VAL A 70 10.16 3.69 31.18
N MET A 71 10.64 4.80 30.61
CA MET A 71 11.31 5.84 31.38
C MET A 71 10.40 6.40 32.47
N MET A 72 9.11 6.64 32.18
CA MET A 72 8.14 7.09 33.19
C MET A 72 8.01 6.09 34.34
N THR A 73 7.87 4.79 34.04
CA THR A 73 7.76 3.74 35.08
C THR A 73 9.04 3.51 35.88
N MET A 74 10.20 3.93 35.36
CA MET A 74 11.49 3.83 36.07
C MET A 74 11.77 5.07 36.93
N THR A 75 11.01 6.16 36.72
CA THR A 75 11.08 7.39 37.51
C THR A 75 10.04 7.47 38.63
N ASP A 76 9.04 6.58 38.61
CA ASP A 76 8.08 6.33 39.70
C ASP A 76 8.64 5.32 40.72
#